data_AF-A0A5C3QF16-F1
#
_entry.id   AF-A0A5C3QF16-F1
#
_cell.length_a   1.000
_cell.length_b   1.000
_cell.length_c   1.000
_cell.angle_alpha   90.00
_cell.angle_beta   90.00
_cell.angle_gamma   90.00
#
_symmetry.space_group_name_H-M   'P 1'
#
loop_
_entity.id
_entity.type
_entity.pdbx_description
1 polymer ?
#
loop_
_entity_poly.entity_id
_entity_poly.type
_entity_poly.pdbx_seq_one_letter_code
_entity_poly.pdbx_strand_id
1 'polypeptide(L)'
;MEPILLASAFLAVWGLLLLLKRLLRPNTLSDIRGPPSPSFFFGHEYQLLNQDEAGDFDFKHLEEYGTVWKVKTCLDVDNLVVADPLAVQHILYASGYMYPKRADISQNFKLVLGDGIVVAVCVHIRARRRR
;
A
#
# COMPACT_ATOMS: atom_id res chain seq x y z
N MET A 1 -7.40 -35.94 -21.39
CA MET A 1 -6.74 -36.00 -20.06
C MET A 1 -5.49 -35.13 -20.04
N GLU A 2 -4.64 -35.21 -21.06
CA GLU A 2 -3.46 -34.32 -21.26
C GLU A 2 -3.68 -32.81 -21.03
N PRO A 3 -4.72 -32.14 -21.56
CA PRO A 3 -4.83 -30.68 -21.43
C PRO A 3 -5.13 -30.23 -19.99
N ILE A 4 -5.77 -31.09 -19.19
CA ILE A 4 -6.12 -30.79 -17.80
C ILE A 4 -4.86 -30.86 -16.91
N LEU A 5 -3.98 -31.83 -17.18
CA LEU A 5 -2.70 -31.97 -16.49
C LEU A 5 -1.73 -30.83 -16.82
N LEU A 6 -1.71 -30.39 -18.08
CA LEU A 6 -0.91 -29.22 -18.49
C LEU A 6 -1.44 -27.93 -17.84
N ALA A 7 -2.75 -27.75 -17.78
CA ALA A 7 -3.36 -26.59 -17.12
C ALA A 7 -3.09 -26.55 -15.62
N SER A 8 -3.19 -27.69 -14.92
CA SER A 8 -2.90 -27.76 -13.48
C SER A 8 -1.43 -27.53 -13.18
N ALA A 9 -0.52 -28.05 -14.00
CA ALA A 9 0.91 -27.79 -13.89
C ALA A 9 1.25 -26.31 -14.11
N PHE A 10 0.63 -25.66 -15.11
CA PHE A 10 0.81 -24.24 -15.37
C PHE A 10 0.33 -23.38 -14.19
N LEU A 11 -0.84 -23.68 -13.63
CA LEU A 11 -1.36 -22.99 -12.45
C LEU A 11 -0.46 -23.19 -11.22
N ALA A 12 0.08 -24.39 -11.02
CA ALA A 12 0.99 -24.66 -9.92
C ALA A 12 2.31 -23.88 -10.04
N VAL A 13 2.91 -23.86 -11.24
CA VAL A 13 4.13 -23.07 -11.51
C VAL A 13 3.84 -21.58 -11.35
N TRP A 14 2.70 -21.09 -11.86
CA TRP A 14 2.31 -19.70 -11.73
C TRP A 14 2.10 -19.28 -10.26
N GLY A 15 1.40 -20.12 -9.48
CA GLY A 15 1.22 -19.92 -8.05
C GLY A 15 2.54 -19.90 -7.28
N LEU A 16 3.45 -20.84 -7.60
CA LEU A 16 4.79 -20.90 -7.03
C LEU A 16 5.61 -19.64 -7.34
N LEU A 17 5.58 -19.16 -8.57
CA LEU A 17 6.27 -17.93 -8.98
C LEU A 17 5.73 -16.70 -8.24
N LEU A 18 4.41 -16.60 -8.05
CA LEU A 18 3.82 -15.53 -7.26
C LEU A 18 4.23 -15.59 -5.79
N LEU A 19 4.28 -16.79 -5.22
CA LEU A 19 4.67 -17.01 -3.83
C LEU A 19 6.15 -16.68 -3.61
N LEU A 20 7.03 -17.11 -4.51
CA LEU A 20 8.45 -16.73 -4.53
C LEU A 20 8.63 -15.21 -4.64
N LYS A 21 7.94 -14.56 -5.59
CA LYS A 21 7.98 -13.10 -5.74
C LYS A 21 7.55 -12.37 -4.46
N ARG A 22 6.60 -12.95 -3.71
CA ARG A 22 6.12 -12.38 -2.45
C ARG A 22 7.14 -12.56 -1.32
N LEU A 23 7.71 -13.75 -1.16
CA LEU A 23 8.70 -14.05 -0.13
C LEU A 23 10.03 -13.31 -0.35
N LEU A 24 10.43 -13.13 -1.61
CA LEU A 24 11.64 -12.41 -1.99
C LEU A 24 11.47 -10.89 -2.01
N ARG A 25 10.28 -10.37 -1.66
CA ARG A 25 10.05 -8.93 -1.64
C ARG A 25 10.86 -8.32 -0.48
N PRO A 26 11.79 -7.38 -0.75
CA PRO A 26 12.61 -6.81 0.29
C PRO A 26 11.73 -6.05 1.29
N ASN A 27 11.92 -6.33 2.57
CA ASN A 27 11.26 -5.61 3.64
C ASN A 27 12.02 -4.31 3.93
N THR A 28 11.71 -3.25 3.17
CA THR A 28 12.40 -1.95 3.30
C THR A 28 12.03 -1.19 4.56
N LEU A 29 11.03 -1.66 5.32
CA LEU A 29 10.51 -1.01 6.54
C LEU A 29 10.69 -1.92 7.76
N SER A 30 11.68 -2.83 7.75
CA SER A 30 11.93 -3.75 8.87
C SER A 30 12.33 -3.05 10.16
N ASP A 31 13.01 -1.90 10.06
CA ASP A 31 13.54 -1.13 11.19
C ASP A 31 12.48 -0.25 11.89
N ILE A 32 11.33 -0.05 11.24
CA ILE A 32 10.27 0.83 11.74
C ILE A 32 9.28 0.01 12.57
N ARG A 33 9.05 0.47 13.79
CA ARG A 33 8.08 -0.11 14.73
C ARG A 33 6.65 0.04 14.22
N GLY A 34 5.78 -0.87 14.61
CA GLY A 34 4.37 -0.82 14.27
C GLY A 34 3.57 -1.97 14.88
N PRO A 35 2.24 -1.86 14.88
CA PRO A 35 1.37 -2.88 15.45
C PRO A 35 1.49 -4.22 14.70
N PRO A 36 1.35 -5.35 15.41
CA PRO A 36 1.30 -6.66 14.77
C PRO A 36 0.05 -6.77 13.90
N SER A 37 0.20 -7.35 12.70
CA SER A 37 -0.93 -7.47 11.76
C SER A 37 -2.01 -8.40 12.34
N PRO A 38 -3.30 -7.98 12.40
CA PRO A 38 -4.36 -8.84 12.92
C PRO A 38 -4.75 -9.94 11.92
N SER A 39 -4.56 -9.69 10.61
CA SER A 39 -4.81 -10.68 9.57
C SER A 39 -3.91 -10.47 8.35
N PHE A 40 -3.56 -11.56 7.67
CA PHE A 40 -2.74 -11.50 6.46
C PHE A 40 -3.48 -10.93 5.24
N PHE A 41 -4.78 -11.18 5.14
CA PHE A 41 -5.58 -10.75 3.99
C PHE A 41 -5.98 -9.29 4.08
N PHE A 42 -6.51 -8.84 5.22
CA PHE A 42 -7.03 -7.48 5.39
C PHE A 42 -6.04 -6.53 6.09
N GLY A 43 -5.02 -7.05 6.76
CA GLY A 43 -4.14 -6.22 7.58
C GLY A 43 -4.96 -5.37 8.55
N HIS A 44 -4.64 -4.08 8.62
CA HIS A 44 -5.36 -3.09 9.43
C HIS A 44 -6.45 -2.34 8.65
N GLU A 45 -6.71 -2.67 7.38
CA GLU A 45 -7.72 -1.93 6.59
C GLU A 45 -9.12 -2.05 7.19
N TYR A 46 -9.47 -3.23 7.71
CA TYR A 46 -10.75 -3.40 8.40
C TYR A 46 -10.89 -2.48 9.61
N GLN A 47 -9.84 -2.35 10.43
CA GLN A 47 -9.85 -1.49 11.61
C GLN A 47 -9.89 0.00 11.23
N LEU A 48 -9.22 0.37 10.14
CA LEU A 48 -9.24 1.73 9.62
C LEU A 48 -10.60 2.12 9.02
N LEU A 49 -11.31 1.16 8.42
CA LEU A 49 -12.64 1.38 7.85
C LEU A 49 -13.77 1.31 8.90
N ASN A 50 -13.57 0.54 9.98
CA ASN A 50 -14.55 0.31 11.04
C ASN A 50 -14.16 1.01 12.35
N GLN A 51 -13.61 2.23 12.26
CA GLN A 51 -13.37 3.09 13.42
C GLN A 51 -14.64 3.90 13.73
N ASP A 52 -14.90 4.12 15.02
CA ASP A 52 -16.06 4.89 15.48
C ASP A 52 -15.86 6.38 15.14
N GLU A 53 -14.70 6.93 15.47
CA GLU A 53 -14.28 8.27 15.06
C GLU A 53 -13.06 8.22 14.14
N ALA A 54 -13.03 9.14 13.17
CA ALA A 54 -11.91 9.25 12.24
C ALA A 54 -10.64 9.66 12.99
N GLY A 55 -9.65 8.77 13.01
CA GLY A 55 -8.35 9.02 13.64
C GLY A 55 -8.14 8.27 14.94
N ASP A 56 -9.14 7.57 15.48
CA ASP A 56 -8.99 6.76 16.71
C ASP A 56 -7.81 5.78 16.61
N PHE A 57 -7.71 5.13 15.45
CA PHE A 57 -6.59 4.25 15.15
C PHE A 57 -5.28 5.03 15.12
N ASP A 58 -5.23 6.15 14.40
CA ASP A 58 -4.00 6.90 14.18
C ASP A 58 -3.48 7.54 15.49
N PHE A 59 -4.35 8.14 16.31
CA PHE A 59 -3.97 8.77 17.57
C PHE A 59 -3.43 7.75 18.57
N LYS A 60 -4.05 6.57 18.67
CA LYS A 60 -3.56 5.49 19.53
C LYS A 60 -2.15 5.06 19.15
N HIS A 61 -1.89 4.88 17.86
CA HIS A 61 -0.58 4.46 17.38
C HIS A 61 0.46 5.58 17.41
N LEU A 62 0.02 6.83 17.24
CA LEU A 62 0.86 8.01 17.42
C LEU A 62 1.40 8.10 18.86
N GLU A 63 0.55 7.84 19.85
CA GLU A 63 0.94 7.82 21.27
C GLU A 63 1.91 6.65 21.59
N GLU A 64 1.65 5.47 21.03
CA GLU A 64 2.44 4.26 21.32
C GLU A 64 3.79 4.19 20.57
N TYR A 65 3.80 4.55 19.28
CA TYR A 65 4.95 4.35 18.39
C TYR A 65 5.68 5.65 18.04
N GLY A 66 5.03 6.80 18.22
CA GLY A 66 5.54 8.14 17.92
C GLY A 66 5.13 8.64 16.53
N THR A 67 5.85 9.64 16.04
CA THR A 67 5.52 10.38 14.80
C THR A 67 5.62 9.58 13.51
N VAL A 68 6.27 8.41 13.53
CA VAL A 68 6.44 7.53 12.38
C VAL A 68 6.25 6.09 12.81
N TRP A 69 5.33 5.39 12.15
CA TRP A 69 5.08 3.97 12.41
C TRP A 69 4.69 3.24 11.13
N LYS A 70 4.78 1.91 11.18
CA LYS A 70 4.46 1.03 10.07
C LYS A 70 3.12 0.34 10.30
N VAL A 71 2.28 0.29 9.27
CA VAL A 71 0.99 -0.40 9.30
C VAL A 71 0.94 -1.40 8.15
N LYS A 72 0.43 -2.60 8.41
CA LYS A 72 0.16 -3.60 7.38
C LYS A 72 -1.19 -3.34 6.71
N THR A 73 -1.21 -3.19 5.39
CA THR A 73 -2.43 -3.10 4.57
C THR A 73 -2.82 -4.48 4.04
N CYS A 74 -3.80 -4.55 3.13
CA CYS A 74 -4.18 -5.79 2.49
C CYS A 74 -2.96 -6.55 1.91
N LEU A 75 -3.01 -7.88 2.02
CA LEU A 75 -1.96 -8.79 1.55
C LEU A 75 -0.58 -8.54 2.17
N ASP A 76 -0.54 -8.25 3.47
CA ASP A 76 0.69 -8.08 4.26
C ASP A 76 1.67 -7.03 3.69
N VAL A 77 1.14 -6.06 2.93
CA VAL A 77 1.94 -4.98 2.37
C VAL A 77 2.24 -3.96 3.46
N ASP A 78 3.51 -3.69 3.70
CA ASP A 78 3.94 -2.65 4.64
C ASP A 78 3.65 -1.25 4.08
N ASN A 79 3.00 -0.42 4.88
CA ASN A 79 2.73 0.98 4.61
C ASN A 79 3.30 1.86 5.72
N LEU A 80 3.96 2.94 5.34
CA LEU A 80 4.55 3.89 6.28
C LEU A 80 3.53 4.99 6.58
N VAL A 81 3.27 5.22 7.86
CA VAL A 81 2.45 6.34 8.34
C VAL A 81 3.37 7.38 8.97
N VAL A 82 3.16 8.64 8.60
CA VAL A 82 3.98 9.79 9.00
C VAL A 82 3.07 10.88 9.51
N ALA A 83 3.27 11.26 10.77
CA ALA A 83 2.55 12.34 11.45
C ALA A 83 3.44 13.55 11.78
N ASP A 84 4.74 13.51 11.44
CA ASP A 84 5.63 14.65 11.60
C ASP A 84 5.30 15.76 10.57
N PRO A 85 4.96 17.00 11.01
CA PRO A 85 4.61 18.09 10.12
C PRO A 85 5.72 18.43 9.12
N LEU A 86 6.99 18.35 9.50
CA LEU A 86 8.12 18.65 8.60
C LEU A 86 8.23 17.60 7.50
N ALA A 87 8.10 16.33 7.87
CA ALA A 87 8.12 15.22 6.92
C ALA A 87 6.90 15.27 5.98
N VAL A 88 5.70 15.53 6.50
CA VAL A 88 4.48 15.68 5.69
C VAL A 88 4.61 16.86 4.73
N GLN A 89 5.12 18.00 5.18
CA GLN A 89 5.38 19.15 4.32
C GLN A 89 6.36 18.80 3.21
N HIS A 90 7.44 18.07 3.53
CA HIS A 90 8.41 17.64 2.53
C HIS A 90 7.77 16.72 1.48
N ILE A 91 7.02 15.70 1.91
CA ILE A 91 6.39 14.69 1.04
C ILE A 91 5.33 15.33 0.15
N LEU A 92 4.47 16.20 0.70
CA LEU A 92 3.35 16.77 -0.03
C LEU A 92 3.75 17.94 -0.94
N TYR A 93 4.62 18.84 -0.46
CA TYR A 93 4.95 20.07 -1.17
C TYR A 93 6.33 20.03 -1.83
N ALA A 94 7.39 19.77 -1.06
CA ALA A 94 8.75 19.93 -1.55
C ALA A 94 9.14 18.89 -2.62
N SER A 95 8.53 17.70 -2.55
CA SER A 95 8.98 16.53 -3.30
C SER A 95 7.83 15.71 -3.91
N GLY A 96 6.67 16.33 -4.18
CA GLY A 96 5.47 15.62 -4.63
C GLY A 96 5.65 14.74 -5.89
N TYR A 97 6.58 15.06 -6.78
CA TYR A 97 6.90 14.21 -7.94
C TYR A 97 7.75 12.97 -7.60
N MET A 98 8.53 13.01 -6.51
CA MET A 98 9.33 11.86 -6.04
C MET A 98 8.46 10.80 -5.36
N TYR A 99 7.34 11.22 -4.77
CA TYR A 99 6.40 10.36 -4.05
C TYR A 99 5.08 10.22 -4.83
N PRO A 100 5.05 9.42 -5.92
CA PRO A 100 3.81 9.22 -6.67
C PRO A 100 2.75 8.54 -5.79
N LYS A 101 1.50 8.96 -5.97
CA LYS A 101 0.33 8.30 -5.34
C LYS A 101 0.34 6.81 -5.66
N ARG A 102 -0.04 5.98 -4.69
CA ARG A 102 -0.15 4.53 -4.88
C ARG A 102 -1.16 4.21 -6.00
N ALA A 103 -0.94 3.08 -6.67
CA ALA A 103 -1.72 2.70 -7.85
C ALA A 103 -3.17 2.38 -7.51
N ASP A 104 -3.41 1.72 -6.38
CA ASP A 104 -4.72 1.45 -5.79
C ASP A 104 -5.54 2.72 -5.58
N ILE A 105 -4.96 3.75 -4.97
CA ILE A 105 -5.59 5.06 -4.75
C ILE A 105 -6.00 5.69 -6.09
N SER A 106 -5.11 5.63 -7.09
CA SER A 106 -5.39 6.18 -8.42
C SER A 106 -6.53 5.44 -9.13
N GLN A 107 -6.62 4.11 -8.97
CA GLN A 107 -7.70 3.30 -9.51
C GLN A 107 -9.02 3.58 -8.78
N ASN A 108 -9.02 3.69 -7.45
CA ASN A 108 -10.21 4.06 -6.69
C ASN A 108 -10.75 5.43 -7.13
N PHE A 109 -9.89 6.43 -7.31
CA PHE A 109 -10.33 7.72 -7.85
C PHE A 109 -10.88 7.61 -9.27
N LYS A 110 -10.31 6.76 -10.12
CA LYS A 110 -10.86 6.49 -11.47
C LYS A 110 -12.24 5.84 -11.41
N LEU A 111 -12.47 4.93 -10.47
CA LEU A 111 -13.77 4.28 -10.31
C LEU A 111 -14.85 5.26 -9.81
N VAL A 112 -14.49 6.15 -8.89
CA VAL A 112 -15.44 7.12 -8.29
C VAL A 112 -15.69 8.33 -9.21
N LEU A 113 -14.65 8.87 -9.84
CA LEU A 113 -14.70 10.14 -10.58
C LEU A 113 -14.62 9.97 -12.11
N GLY A 114 -14.38 8.76 -12.61
CA GLY A 114 -14.13 8.50 -14.03
C GLY A 114 -12.75 8.99 -14.50
N ASP A 115 -12.57 9.08 -15.82
CA ASP A 115 -11.34 9.55 -16.46
C ASP A 115 -11.22 11.09 -16.44
N GLY A 116 -11.24 11.66 -15.23
CA GLY A 116 -11.14 13.10 -14.98
C GLY A 116 -9.72 13.61 -14.75
N ILE A 117 -9.60 14.92 -14.45
CA ILE A 117 -8.33 15.62 -14.21
C ILE A 117 -7.52 14.95 -13.09
N VAL A 118 -8.17 14.50 -12.02
CA VAL A 118 -7.52 13.83 -10.88
C VAL A 118 -6.74 12.58 -11.34
N VAL A 119 -7.33 11.77 -12.22
CA VAL A 119 -6.70 10.57 -12.78
C VAL A 119 -5.59 10.96 -13.75
N ALA A 120 -5.81 11.99 -14.59
CA ALA A 120 -4.82 12.48 -15.54
C ALA A 120 -3.53 12.97 -14.85
N VAL A 121 -3.63 13.68 -13.72
CA VAL A 121 -2.48 14.13 -12.93
C VAL A 121 -1.66 12.95 -12.40
N CYS A 122 -2.32 11.92 -11.85
CA CYS A 122 -1.64 10.71 -11.37
C CYS A 122 -0.88 9.99 -12.51
N VAL A 123 -1.48 9.89 -13.70
CA VAL A 123 -0.84 9.29 -14.88
C VAL A 123 0.35 10.13 -15.36
N HIS A 124 0.19 11.45 -15.41
CA HIS A 124 1.26 12.37 -15.84
C HIS A 124 2.50 12.28 -14.95
N ILE A 125 2.31 12.33 -13.62
CA ILE A 125 3.41 12.20 -12.64
C ILE A 125 4.12 10.86 -12.83
N ARG A 126 3.37 9.78 -13.03
CA ARG A 126 3.93 8.43 -13.21
C ARG A 126 4.70 8.27 -14.52
N ALA A 127 4.20 8.86 -15.60
CA ALA A 127 4.86 8.84 -16.91
C ALA A 127 6.20 9.60 -16.87
N ARG A 128 6.26 10.73 -16.16
CA ARG A 128 7.48 11.53 -16.02
C ARG A 128 8.57 10.83 -15.21
N ARG A 129 8.22 10.01 -14.22
CA ARG A 129 9.20 9.20 -13.44
C ARG A 129 9.85 8.06 -14.23
N ARG A 130 9.21 7.60 -15.32
CA ARG A 130 9.73 6.50 -16.16
C ARG A 130 10.67 6.98 -17.28
N ARG A 131 10.80 8.30 -17.47
CA ARG A 131 11.81 8.91 -18.35
C ARG A 131 13.04 9.27 -17.52
#